data_AF-A0A1I5SVD8-F1
#
_entry.id   AF-A0A1I5SVD8-F1
#
_cell.length_a   1.000
_cell.length_b   1.000
_cell.length_c   1.000
_cell.angle_alpha   90.00
_cell.angle_beta   90.00
_cell.angle_gamma   90.00
#
_symmetry.space_group_name_H-M   'P 1'
#
loop_
_entity.id
_entity.type
_entity.pdbx_description
1 polymer ?
#
loop_
_entity_poly.entity_id
_entity_poly.type
_entity_poly.pdbx_seq_one_letter_code
_entity_poly.pdbx_strand_id
1 'polypeptide(L)'
;MLKTWGIRKSDLRAASKDNMKKQPYKLENIFDLIIRINGLDGEQLYPEEMRGENGDVFVLSNPDRLYGGRLLYDIDKLSELADKLGKCFYIIPSSIHELILIRSKLDLELDFIRQMVHEVNRTTVVPE
;
A
#
# COMPACT_ATOMS: atom_id res chain seq x y z
N MET A 1 -24.81 18.50 1.57
CA MET A 1 -23.78 18.30 0.54
C MET A 1 -24.35 17.85 -0.81
N LEU A 2 -24.78 16.60 -1.02
CA LEU A 2 -25.24 16.15 -2.36
C LEU A 2 -26.41 16.96 -2.94
N LYS A 3 -27.44 17.22 -2.13
CA LYS A 3 -28.59 18.06 -2.52
C LYS A 3 -28.18 19.50 -2.86
N THR A 4 -27.19 20.04 -2.14
CA THR A 4 -26.65 21.39 -2.35
C THR A 4 -25.94 21.51 -3.70
N TRP A 5 -25.30 20.42 -4.15
CA TRP A 5 -24.61 20.37 -5.45
C TRP A 5 -25.51 19.89 -6.59
N GLY A 6 -26.77 19.52 -6.30
CA GLY A 6 -27.72 19.05 -7.31
C GLY A 6 -27.37 17.68 -7.93
N ILE A 7 -26.52 16.87 -7.28
CA ILE A 7 -26.03 15.59 -7.83
C ILE A 7 -26.59 14.38 -7.08
N ARG A 8 -26.68 13.25 -7.78
CA ARG A 8 -27.02 11.95 -7.20
C ARG A 8 -25.77 11.27 -6.66
N LYS A 9 -25.95 10.30 -5.75
CA LYS A 9 -24.85 9.46 -5.23
C LYS A 9 -24.12 8.70 -6.36
N SER A 10 -24.84 8.30 -7.41
CA SER A 10 -24.26 7.66 -8.60
C SER A 10 -23.25 8.54 -9.30
N ASP A 11 -23.53 9.84 -9.40
CA ASP A 11 -22.71 10.80 -10.13
C ASP A 11 -21.40 11.01 -9.39
N LEU A 12 -21.45 11.11 -8.05
CA LEU A 12 -20.26 11.16 -7.21
C LEU A 12 -19.41 9.89 -7.35
N ARG A 13 -20.03 8.71 -7.41
CA ARG A 13 -19.31 7.44 -7.56
C ARG A 13 -18.63 7.34 -8.93
N ALA A 14 -19.31 7.75 -10.00
CA ALA A 14 -18.75 7.80 -11.35
C ALA A 14 -17.55 8.75 -11.41
N ALA A 15 -17.72 9.98 -10.92
CA ALA A 15 -16.64 10.97 -10.85
C ALA A 15 -15.45 10.46 -10.03
N SER A 16 -15.71 9.80 -8.89
CA SER A 16 -14.66 9.20 -8.07
C SER A 16 -13.88 8.13 -8.83
N LYS A 17 -14.54 7.25 -9.59
CA LYS A 17 -13.88 6.21 -10.39
C LYS A 17 -13.02 6.81 -11.50
N ASP A 18 -13.54 7.81 -12.22
CA ASP A 18 -12.81 8.47 -13.31
C ASP A 18 -11.59 9.24 -12.81
N ASN A 19 -11.71 9.92 -11.66
CA ASN A 19 -10.59 10.60 -11.02
C ASN A 19 -9.51 9.62 -10.57
N MET A 20 -9.92 8.45 -10.08
CA MET A 20 -8.99 7.42 -9.60
C MET A 20 -8.21 6.78 -10.74
N LYS A 21 -8.85 6.49 -11.88
CA LYS A 21 -8.15 5.95 -13.07
C LYS A 21 -6.99 6.84 -13.52
N LYS A 22 -7.18 8.16 -13.48
CA LYS A 22 -6.17 9.15 -13.90
C LYS A 22 -5.04 9.37 -12.89
N GLN A 23 -5.18 8.89 -11.66
CA GLN A 23 -4.17 9.11 -10.62
C GLN A 23 -2.92 8.26 -10.87
N PRO A 24 -1.73 8.87 -10.88
CA PRO A 24 -0.49 8.11 -10.85
C PRO A 24 -0.35 7.39 -9.51
N TYR A 25 0.36 6.27 -9.51
CA TYR A 25 0.78 5.57 -8.31
C TYR A 25 2.30 5.48 -8.26
N LYS A 26 2.81 5.23 -7.07
CA LYS A 26 4.21 4.95 -6.79
C LYS A 26 4.26 3.70 -5.92
N LEU A 27 5.03 2.71 -6.37
CA LEU A 27 5.31 1.49 -5.64
C LEU A 27 6.80 1.47 -5.32
N GLU A 28 7.15 1.28 -4.05
CA GLU A 28 8.54 1.26 -3.59
C GLU A 28 8.75 0.13 -2.59
N ASN A 29 9.90 -0.52 -2.60
CA ASN A 29 10.26 -1.44 -1.53
C ASN A 29 10.41 -0.66 -0.22
N ILE A 30 9.88 -1.20 0.88
CA ILE A 30 9.85 -0.50 2.17
C ILE A 30 11.26 -0.26 2.73
N PHE A 31 12.21 -1.16 2.49
CA PHE A 31 13.58 -1.03 2.99
C PHE A 31 14.33 0.07 2.23
N ASP A 32 14.21 0.10 0.90
CA ASP A 32 14.78 1.19 0.09
C ASP A 32 14.23 2.55 0.51
N LEU A 33 12.93 2.61 0.85
CA LEU A 33 12.29 3.81 1.37
C LEU A 33 12.89 4.24 2.71
N ILE A 34 13.06 3.30 3.65
CA ILE A 34 13.64 3.56 4.98
C ILE A 34 15.09 4.02 4.86
N ILE A 35 15.92 3.34 4.06
CA ILE A 35 17.32 3.72 3.82
C ILE A 35 17.38 5.16 3.31
N ARG A 36 16.57 5.49 2.30
CA ARG A 36 16.54 6.81 1.70
C ARG A 36 16.05 7.90 2.66
N ILE A 37 15.02 7.64 3.47
CA ILE A 37 14.48 8.63 4.42
C ILE A 37 15.48 8.91 5.54
N ASN A 38 16.19 7.89 6.02
CA ASN A 38 17.12 8.03 7.13
C ASN A 38 18.55 8.38 6.68
N GLY A 39 18.82 8.50 5.38
CA GLY A 39 20.14 8.78 4.84
C GLY A 39 21.17 7.70 5.19
N LEU A 40 20.73 6.45 5.32
CA LEU A 40 21.58 5.32 5.72
C LEU A 40 22.34 4.77 4.51
N ASP A 41 23.50 4.15 4.78
CA ASP A 41 24.20 3.34 3.78
C ASP A 41 23.49 1.98 3.65
N GLY A 42 22.81 1.79 2.53
CA GLY A 42 21.98 0.62 2.26
C GLY A 42 22.77 -0.68 2.17
N GLU A 43 24.05 -0.64 1.79
CA GLU A 43 24.89 -1.85 1.72
C GLU A 43 25.31 -2.34 3.11
N GLN A 44 25.46 -1.43 4.08
CA GLN A 44 25.82 -1.79 5.46
C GLN A 44 24.63 -2.33 6.26
N LEU A 45 23.42 -1.81 5.99
CA LEU A 45 22.22 -2.19 6.74
C LEU A 45 21.58 -3.50 6.24
N TYR A 46 21.61 -3.72 4.92
CA TYR A 46 21.03 -4.89 4.28
C TYR A 46 21.94 -5.37 3.13
N PRO A 47 22.92 -6.23 3.44
CA PRO A 47 23.75 -6.90 2.43
C PRO A 47 22.87 -7.60 1.38
N GLU A 48 23.36 -7.74 0.15
CA GLU A 48 22.58 -8.29 -0.98
C GLU A 48 21.94 -9.66 -0.66
N GLU A 49 22.60 -10.47 0.17
CA GLU A 49 22.11 -11.79 0.60
C GLU A 49 20.78 -11.72 1.39
N MET A 50 20.55 -10.64 2.13
CA MET A 50 19.31 -10.43 2.92
C MET A 50 18.20 -9.71 2.16
N ARG A 51 18.51 -9.12 0.99
CA ARG A 51 17.50 -8.42 0.16
C ARG A 51 16.50 -9.39 -0.46
N GLY A 52 16.88 -10.65 -0.70
CA GLY A 52 16.00 -11.67 -1.30
C GLY A 52 14.87 -12.16 -0.40
N GLU A 53 15.07 -12.16 0.92
CA GLU A 53 14.07 -12.66 1.89
C GLU A 53 13.11 -11.57 2.36
N ASN A 54 13.62 -10.36 2.59
CA ASN A 54 12.86 -9.20 3.06
C ASN A 54 12.35 -8.30 1.91
N GLY A 55 12.76 -8.55 0.66
CA GLY A 55 12.46 -7.72 -0.52
C GLY A 55 11.00 -7.72 -1.01
N ASP A 56 10.10 -8.38 -0.29
CA ASP A 56 8.73 -8.65 -0.74
C ASP A 56 7.66 -7.75 -0.11
N VAL A 57 8.09 -6.72 0.64
CA VAL A 57 7.22 -5.71 1.24
C VAL A 57 7.37 -4.38 0.50
N PHE A 58 6.25 -3.85 0.03
CA PHE A 58 6.20 -2.62 -0.75
C PHE A 58 5.22 -1.61 -0.15
N VAL A 59 5.52 -0.33 -0.33
CA VAL A 59 4.62 0.78 -0.04
C VAL A 59 4.01 1.25 -1.35
N LEU A 60 2.67 1.17 -1.45
CA LEU A 60 1.88 1.70 -2.55
C LEU A 60 1.19 2.99 -2.12
N SER A 61 1.47 4.07 -2.84
CA SER A 61 0.90 5.40 -2.61
C SER A 61 0.75 6.15 -3.94
N ASN A 62 0.30 7.40 -3.91
CA ASN A 62 0.52 8.34 -5.01
C ASN A 62 1.87 9.08 -4.86
N PRO A 63 2.37 9.76 -5.93
CA PRO A 63 3.63 10.49 -5.89
C PRO A 63 3.71 11.55 -4.78
N ASP A 64 2.59 12.17 -4.45
CA ASP A 64 2.50 13.21 -3.41
C ASP A 64 2.48 12.64 -1.98
N ARG A 65 2.37 11.32 -1.81
CA ARG A 65 2.20 10.63 -0.51
C ARG A 65 1.00 11.12 0.31
N LEU A 66 -0.05 11.56 -0.37
CA LEU A 66 -1.24 12.13 0.24
C LEU A 66 -2.50 11.42 -0.23
N TYR A 67 -3.26 10.82 0.70
CA TYR A 67 -4.49 10.10 0.38
C TYR A 67 -4.33 8.95 -0.64
N GLY A 68 -3.13 8.35 -0.71
CA GLY A 68 -2.82 7.25 -1.63
C GLY A 68 -3.51 5.92 -1.28
N GLY A 69 -3.97 5.75 -0.04
CA GLY A 69 -4.71 4.56 0.42
C GLY A 69 -5.99 4.29 -0.37
N ARG A 70 -6.54 5.31 -1.04
CA ARG A 70 -7.70 5.15 -1.94
C ARG A 70 -7.46 4.22 -3.13
N LEU A 71 -6.18 3.95 -3.48
CA LEU A 71 -5.83 2.98 -4.52
C LEU A 71 -6.38 1.58 -4.22
N LEU A 72 -6.77 1.31 -2.97
CA LEU A 72 -7.48 0.08 -2.56
C LEU A 72 -8.75 -0.17 -3.39
N TYR A 73 -9.39 0.90 -3.87
CA TYR A 73 -10.62 0.82 -4.66
C TYR A 73 -10.37 0.70 -6.18
N ASP A 74 -9.12 0.83 -6.64
CA ASP A 74 -8.74 0.71 -8.04
C ASP A 74 -8.30 -0.72 -8.38
N ILE A 75 -9.29 -1.62 -8.41
CA ILE A 75 -9.07 -3.06 -8.63
C ILE A 75 -8.34 -3.33 -9.95
N ASP A 76 -8.62 -2.54 -10.99
CA ASP A 76 -7.98 -2.67 -12.30
C ASP A 76 -6.45 -2.46 -12.18
N LYS A 77 -6.01 -1.42 -11.46
CA LYS A 77 -4.59 -1.16 -11.20
C LYS A 77 -3.95 -2.18 -10.27
N LEU A 78 -4.66 -2.63 -9.24
CA LEU A 78 -4.15 -3.67 -8.34
C LEU A 78 -3.94 -4.99 -9.08
N SER A 79 -4.84 -5.34 -10.01
CA SER A 79 -4.68 -6.51 -10.89
C SER A 79 -3.48 -6.35 -11.81
N GLU A 80 -3.35 -5.21 -12.50
CA GLU A 80 -2.18 -4.91 -13.35
C GLU A 80 -0.87 -5.01 -12.55
N LEU A 81 -0.88 -4.58 -11.29
CA LEU A 81 0.27 -4.67 -10.42
C LEU A 81 0.59 -6.11 -10.03
N ALA A 82 -0.42 -6.94 -9.75
CA ALA A 82 -0.20 -8.36 -9.45
C ALA A 82 0.42 -9.08 -10.66
N ASP A 83 -0.06 -8.76 -11.87
CA ASP A 83 0.47 -9.28 -13.13
C ASP A 83 1.94 -8.84 -13.33
N LYS A 84 2.26 -7.56 -13.09
CA LYS A 84 3.63 -7.03 -13.18
C LYS A 84 4.58 -7.66 -12.17
N LEU A 85 4.10 -7.95 -10.96
CA LEU A 85 4.90 -8.59 -9.92
C LEU A 85 4.97 -10.12 -10.10
N GLY A 86 4.20 -10.69 -11.03
CA GLY A 86 4.13 -12.11 -11.33
C GLY A 86 3.53 -12.97 -10.22
N LYS A 87 2.91 -12.34 -9.21
CA LYS A 87 2.37 -13.01 -8.01
C LYS A 87 1.25 -12.19 -7.37
N CYS A 88 0.36 -12.88 -6.67
CA CYS A 88 -0.60 -12.27 -5.76
C CYS A 88 0.11 -11.64 -4.54
N PHE A 89 -0.56 -10.70 -3.89
CA PHE A 89 -0.08 -10.04 -2.68
C PHE A 89 -1.22 -9.80 -1.68
N TYR A 90 -0.86 -9.77 -0.40
CA TYR A 90 -1.70 -9.25 0.66
C TYR A 90 -1.64 -7.73 0.68
N ILE A 91 -2.75 -7.08 1.00
CA ILE A 91 -2.86 -5.62 1.13
C ILE A 91 -3.18 -5.29 2.57
N ILE A 92 -2.36 -4.45 3.20
CA ILE A 92 -2.62 -3.88 4.52
C ILE A 92 -2.94 -2.39 4.34
N PRO A 93 -4.15 -1.93 4.70
CA PRO A 93 -4.48 -0.52 4.72
C PRO A 93 -3.83 0.14 5.93
N SER A 94 -2.54 0.46 5.80
CA SER A 94 -1.73 1.06 6.86
C SER A 94 -2.24 2.46 7.27
N SER A 95 -2.70 3.24 6.28
CA SER A 95 -3.19 4.61 6.49
C SER A 95 -4.11 5.05 5.35
N ILE A 96 -4.74 6.21 5.49
CA ILE A 96 -5.39 6.89 4.36
C ILE A 96 -4.36 7.30 3.29
N HIS A 97 -3.09 7.45 3.67
CA HIS A 97 -2.03 7.93 2.79
C HIS A 97 -1.38 6.84 1.95
N GLU A 98 -1.38 5.59 2.39
CA GLU A 98 -0.62 4.52 1.76
C GLU A 98 -1.15 3.13 2.12
N LEU A 99 -0.82 2.16 1.27
CA LEU A 99 -1.05 0.74 1.47
C LEU A 99 0.29 0.03 1.57
N ILE A 100 0.37 -0.99 2.41
CA ILE A 100 1.51 -1.91 2.43
C ILE A 100 1.10 -3.16 1.67
N LEU A 101 1.89 -3.54 0.66
CA LEU A 101 1.72 -4.75 -0.11
C LEU A 101 2.77 -5.77 0.31
N ILE A 102 2.35 -6.99 0.60
CA ILE A 102 3.24 -8.10 0.93
C ILE A 102 3.01 -9.19 -0.11
N ARG A 103 4.01 -9.51 -0.94
CA ARG A 103 3.86 -10.60 -1.92
C ARG A 103 3.58 -11.90 -1.20
N SER A 104 2.62 -12.67 -1.70
CA SER A 104 2.28 -13.96 -1.10
C SER A 104 3.42 -14.95 -1.34
N LYS A 105 4.08 -15.41 -0.27
CA LYS A 105 4.73 -16.73 -0.25
C LYS A 105 3.70 -17.73 0.31
N LEU A 106 4.06 -19.02 0.40
CA LEU A 106 3.15 -20.11 0.80
C LEU A 106 2.25 -19.78 2.02
N ASP A 107 1.14 -20.51 2.17
CA ASP A 107 0.04 -20.32 3.16
C ASP A 107 0.45 -20.05 4.63
N LEU A 108 1.70 -20.28 5.01
CA LEU A 108 2.29 -20.05 6.33
C LEU A 108 2.42 -18.56 6.74
N GLU A 109 2.18 -17.59 5.86
CA GLU A 109 2.41 -16.16 6.16
C GLU A 109 1.19 -15.39 6.71
N LEU A 110 -0.05 -15.84 6.51
CA LEU A 110 -1.22 -15.00 6.82
C LEU A 110 -1.44 -14.79 8.32
N ASP A 111 -1.23 -15.83 9.13
CA ASP A 111 -1.39 -15.72 10.59
C ASP A 111 -0.32 -14.81 11.19
N PHE A 112 0.90 -14.85 10.66
CA PHE A 112 1.97 -13.93 11.04
C PHE A 112 1.62 -12.48 10.69
N ILE A 113 1.14 -12.23 9.47
CA ILE A 113 0.69 -10.89 9.05
C ILE A 113 -0.45 -10.39 9.95
N ARG A 114 -1.43 -11.24 10.26
CA ARG A 114 -2.52 -10.91 11.18
C ARG A 114 -2.00 -10.53 12.56
N GLN A 115 -1.09 -11.34 13.12
CA GLN A 115 -0.51 -11.08 14.42
C GLN A 115 0.26 -9.75 14.44
N MET A 116 1.08 -9.49 13.42
CA MET A 116 1.81 -8.22 13.26
C MET A 116 0.85 -7.03 13.25
N VAL A 117 -0.21 -7.07 12.44
CA VAL A 117 -1.22 -6.00 12.38
C VAL A 117 -1.92 -5.82 13.73
N HIS A 118 -2.31 -6.92 14.38
CA HIS A 118 -2.95 -6.88 15.70
C HIS A 118 -2.05 -6.28 16.78
N GLU A 119 -0.77 -6.60 16.77
CA GLU A 119 0.21 -6.07 17.72
C GLU A 119 0.38 -4.57 17.53
N VAL A 120 0.67 -4.11 16.31
CA VAL A 120 0.87 -2.68 15.99
C VAL A 120 -0.36 -1.86 16.38
N ASN A 121 -1.56 -2.33 16.03
CA ASN A 121 -2.81 -1.64 16.35
C ASN A 121 -3.10 -1.57 17.85
N ARG A 122 -2.53 -2.44 18.68
CA ARG A 122 -2.72 -2.43 20.14
C ARG A 122 -1.65 -1.63 20.89
N THR A 123 -0.45 -1.51 20.33
CA THR A 123 0.70 -0.90 21.03
C THR A 123 1.03 0.50 20.55
N THR A 124 0.81 0.78 19.26
CA THR A 124 1.31 1.99 18.60
C THR A 124 0.19 2.90 18.12
N VAL A 125 -0.98 2.35 17.83
CA VAL A 125 -2.15 3.12 17.41
C VAL A 125 -2.97 3.50 18.64
N VAL A 126 -3.09 4.80 18.90
CA VAL A 126 -3.95 5.29 19.98
C VAL A 126 -5.41 5.07 19.57
N PRO A 127 -6.27 4.49 20.43
CA PRO A 127 -7.70 4.39 20.14
C PRO A 127 -8.30 5.78 19.88
N GLU A 128 -9.10 5.90 18.83
CA GLU A 128 -9.88 7.12 18.53
C GLU A 128 -11.07 7.29 19.48
#